data_AF-A0A3B8Q3R7-F1
#
_entry.id   AF-A0A3B8Q3R7-F1
#
_cell.length_a   1.000
_cell.length_b   1.000
_cell.length_c   1.000
_cell.angle_alpha   90.00
_cell.angle_beta   90.00
_cell.angle_gamma   90.00
#
_symmetry.space_group_name_H-M   'P 1'
#
loop_
_entity.id
_entity.type
_entity.pdbx_description
1 polymer ?
#
loop_
_entity_poly.entity_id
_entity_poly.type
_entity_poly.pdbx_seq_one_letter_code
_entity_poly.pdbx_strand_id
1 'polypeptide(L)'
;MSRTGGLLRLAPAWVPRSFLQPGLRIKLHPDDTYAYGLNRGGIDERWFASTTEAANEGRVPDEGLSYCVVGNERFTLRKAVEDCGADLIGKAIWRKYGKWPVYSKFFDNMGPIPHHMHQSAKQAKLVGQEGKP
;
A
#
# COMPACT_ATOMS: atom_id res chain seq x y z
N MET A 1 12.27 -18.94 -7.78
CA MET A 1 12.75 -18.72 -9.17
C MET A 1 12.12 -19.68 -10.18
N SER A 2 12.10 -20.99 -9.94
CA SER A 2 11.60 -21.99 -10.92
C SER A 2 10.18 -21.77 -11.44
N ARG A 3 9.23 -21.32 -10.60
CA ARG A 3 7.82 -21.10 -11.01
C ARG A 3 7.53 -19.76 -11.67
N THR A 4 8.33 -18.71 -11.39
CA THR A 4 8.01 -17.33 -11.79
C THR A 4 9.13 -16.62 -12.56
N GLY A 5 10.27 -17.28 -12.78
CA GLY A 5 11.45 -16.66 -13.40
C GLY A 5 12.07 -15.53 -12.58
N GLY A 6 11.76 -15.44 -11.28
CA GLY A 6 12.24 -14.34 -10.42
C GLY A 6 11.36 -13.08 -10.45
N LEU A 7 10.24 -13.10 -11.18
CA LEU A 7 9.29 -12.00 -11.22
C LEU A 7 8.11 -12.26 -10.27
N LEU A 8 7.82 -11.30 -9.37
CA LEU A 8 6.63 -11.37 -8.52
C LEU A 8 5.49 -10.56 -9.15
N ARG A 9 4.37 -11.22 -9.44
CA ARG A 9 3.14 -10.56 -9.88
C ARG A 9 2.39 -10.06 -8.66
N LEU A 10 2.09 -8.76 -8.63
CA LEU A 10 1.32 -8.15 -7.54
C LEU A 10 -0.15 -8.04 -7.93
N ALA A 11 -1.04 -8.46 -7.02
CA ALA A 11 -2.45 -8.12 -7.11
C ALA A 11 -2.63 -6.61 -6.87
N PRO A 12 -3.69 -5.98 -7.44
CA PRO A 12 -4.04 -4.62 -7.07
C PRO A 12 -4.30 -4.48 -5.57
N ALA A 13 -3.82 -3.38 -4.97
CA ALA A 13 -4.10 -3.02 -3.59
C ALA A 13 -4.97 -1.76 -3.58
N TRP A 14 -6.23 -1.92 -3.20
CA TRP A 14 -7.24 -0.87 -3.17
C TRP A 14 -7.34 -0.27 -1.77
N VAL A 15 -7.41 1.06 -1.68
CA VAL A 15 -7.55 1.75 -0.40
C VAL A 15 -8.68 2.79 -0.52
N PRO A 16 -9.71 2.72 0.33
CA PRO A 16 -10.77 3.72 0.38
C PRO A 16 -10.38 4.90 1.26
N ARG A 17 -11.01 6.06 1.02
CA ARG A 17 -10.89 7.26 1.85
C ARG A 17 -12.27 7.83 2.18
N SER A 18 -12.57 7.90 3.48
CA SER A 18 -13.86 8.38 3.99
C SER A 18 -14.10 9.87 3.78
N PHE A 19 -13.04 10.64 3.50
CA PHE A 19 -13.09 12.10 3.38
C PHE A 19 -12.90 12.60 1.93
N LEU A 20 -12.87 11.70 0.94
CA LEU A 20 -12.66 12.02 -0.46
C LEU A 20 -13.70 11.33 -1.35
N GLN A 21 -13.99 11.96 -2.48
CA GLN A 21 -14.84 11.39 -3.51
C GLN A 21 -13.95 10.79 -4.62
N PRO A 22 -14.17 9.53 -5.04
CA PRO A 22 -13.39 8.92 -6.10
C PRO A 22 -13.68 9.57 -7.46
N GLY A 23 -12.64 9.78 -8.24
CA GLY A 23 -12.66 10.37 -9.58
C GLY A 23 -12.94 9.36 -10.70
N LEU A 24 -13.06 8.07 -10.38
CA LEU A 24 -13.41 6.96 -11.27
C LEU A 24 -12.42 6.69 -12.42
N ARG A 25 -11.19 7.23 -12.34
CA ARG A 25 -10.10 6.96 -13.29
C ARG A 25 -9.35 5.66 -13.01
N ILE A 26 -9.52 5.07 -11.83
CA ILE A 26 -9.06 3.70 -11.51
C ILE A 26 -9.82 2.64 -12.34
N LYS A 27 -11.02 2.97 -12.85
CA LYS A 27 -11.86 2.09 -13.69
C LYS A 27 -12.21 0.76 -13.03
N LEU A 28 -12.63 0.82 -11.75
CA LEU A 28 -13.27 -0.31 -11.10
C LEU A 28 -14.64 -0.59 -11.73
N HIS A 29 -15.17 -1.79 -11.51
CA HIS A 29 -16.60 -2.02 -11.76
C HIS A 29 -17.41 -1.04 -10.88
N PRO A 30 -18.52 -0.45 -11.37
CA PRO A 30 -19.29 0.52 -10.59
C PRO A 30 -19.68 0.02 -9.19
N ASP A 31 -20.09 -1.24 -9.08
CA ASP A 31 -20.46 -1.89 -7.81
C ASP A 31 -19.29 -2.00 -6.80
N ASP A 32 -18.04 -1.98 -7.28
CA ASP A 32 -16.87 -2.12 -6.43
C ASP A 32 -16.36 -0.77 -5.89
N THR A 33 -16.86 0.35 -6.41
CA THR A 33 -16.40 1.71 -6.04
C THR A 33 -16.46 1.93 -4.52
N TYR A 34 -17.46 1.32 -3.86
CA TYR A 34 -17.68 1.39 -2.42
C TYR A 34 -17.66 -0.01 -1.77
N ALA A 35 -16.84 -0.94 -2.28
CA ALA A 35 -16.77 -2.32 -1.80
C ALA A 35 -16.46 -2.46 -0.29
N TYR A 36 -15.84 -1.44 0.33
CA TYR A 36 -15.55 -1.41 1.76
C TYR A 36 -16.70 -0.83 2.61
N GLY A 37 -17.82 -0.46 1.99
CA GLY A 37 -18.97 0.18 2.63
C GLY A 37 -18.93 1.71 2.57
N LEU A 38 -20.09 2.35 2.51
CA LEU A 38 -20.22 3.80 2.38
C LEU A 38 -19.53 4.56 3.53
N ASN A 39 -19.53 4.00 4.74
CA ASN A 39 -18.86 4.57 5.91
C ASN A 39 -17.32 4.57 5.79
N ARG A 40 -16.75 3.74 4.92
CA ARG A 40 -15.30 3.69 4.65
C ARG A 40 -14.89 4.61 3.50
N GLY A 41 -15.86 5.14 2.75
CA GLY A 41 -15.64 5.97 1.57
C GLY A 41 -15.41 5.17 0.28
N GLY A 42 -15.28 5.90 -0.83
CA GLY A 42 -15.00 5.29 -2.13
C GLY A 42 -13.52 4.94 -2.27
N ILE A 43 -13.22 3.95 -3.12
CA ILE A 43 -11.84 3.62 -3.49
C ILE A 43 -11.31 4.69 -4.43
N ASP A 44 -10.37 5.49 -3.93
CA ASP A 44 -9.69 6.56 -4.66
C ASP A 44 -8.16 6.38 -4.69
N GLU A 45 -7.63 5.34 -4.05
CA GLU A 45 -6.21 5.03 -4.06
C GLU A 45 -5.92 3.60 -4.54
N ARG A 46 -4.93 3.48 -5.44
CA ARG A 46 -4.27 2.21 -5.77
C ARG A 46 -2.83 2.23 -5.32
N TRP A 47 -2.45 1.29 -4.47
CA TRP A 47 -1.08 1.18 -3.95
C TRP A 47 -0.29 0.13 -4.73
N PHE A 48 0.98 0.44 -5.02
CA PHE A 48 1.89 -0.41 -5.76
C PHE A 48 3.08 -0.79 -4.89
N ALA A 49 3.35 -2.10 -4.78
CA ALA A 49 4.45 -2.66 -4.00
C ALA A 49 4.46 -2.17 -2.54
N SER A 50 3.29 -2.09 -1.91
CA SER A 50 3.16 -1.68 -0.53
C SER A 50 3.40 -2.82 0.45
N THR A 51 4.20 -2.53 1.46
CA THR A 51 4.39 -3.35 2.68
C THR A 51 3.82 -2.64 3.93
N THR A 52 3.08 -1.56 3.73
CA THR A 52 2.54 -0.68 4.78
C THR A 52 1.03 -0.82 4.85
N GLU A 53 0.48 -0.86 6.06
CA GLU A 53 -0.97 -0.86 6.28
C GLU A 53 -1.54 0.54 6.03
N ALA A 54 -2.75 0.59 5.48
CA ALA A 54 -3.50 1.84 5.36
C ALA A 54 -3.82 2.36 6.77
N ALA A 55 -3.49 3.61 7.07
CA ALA A 55 -3.86 4.27 8.32
C ALA A 55 -5.33 4.76 8.27
N ASN A 56 -6.26 3.82 8.08
CA ASN A 56 -7.69 4.07 8.03
C ASN A 56 -8.36 3.56 9.31
N GLU A 57 -9.32 4.32 9.81
CA GLU A 57 -10.22 3.83 10.85
C GLU A 57 -11.05 2.64 10.33
N GLY A 58 -11.22 1.62 11.17
CA GLY A 58 -12.01 0.43 10.84
C GLY A 58 -11.43 -0.47 9.75
N ARG A 59 -10.17 -0.25 9.33
CA ARG A 59 -9.50 -1.02 8.26
C ARG A 59 -9.58 -2.53 8.46
N VAL A 60 -9.64 -3.27 7.35
CA VAL A 60 -9.41 -4.71 7.40
C VAL A 60 -7.92 -4.99 7.69
N PRO A 61 -7.57 -6.18 8.23
CA PRO A 61 -6.21 -6.45 8.72
C PRO A 61 -5.09 -6.23 7.70
N ASP A 62 -5.36 -6.53 6.43
CA ASP A 62 -4.43 -6.47 5.30
C ASP A 62 -4.61 -5.24 4.39
N GLU A 63 -5.49 -4.29 4.76
CA GLU A 63 -5.76 -3.11 3.95
C GLU A 63 -4.47 -2.30 3.71
N GLY A 64 -4.18 -2.02 2.44
CA GLY A 64 -2.96 -1.32 2.02
C GLY A 64 -1.75 -2.23 1.73
N LEU A 65 -1.80 -3.53 2.05
CA LEU A 65 -0.73 -4.47 1.71
C LEU A 65 -0.87 -4.98 0.28
N SER A 66 0.22 -4.95 -0.48
CA SER A 66 0.25 -5.61 -1.79
C SER A 66 0.44 -7.12 -1.62
N TYR A 67 -0.35 -7.91 -2.34
CA TYR A 67 -0.21 -9.36 -2.40
C TYR A 67 0.62 -9.77 -3.61
N CYS A 68 1.58 -10.68 -3.40
CA CYS A 68 2.17 -11.49 -4.45
C CYS A 68 1.24 -12.65 -4.79
N VAL A 69 1.05 -12.95 -6.07
CA VAL A 69 0.19 -14.03 -6.56
C VAL A 69 1.03 -15.04 -7.36
N VAL A 70 0.91 -16.32 -7.03
CA VAL A 70 1.59 -17.43 -7.72
C VAL A 70 0.59 -18.57 -7.95
N GLY A 71 0.00 -18.63 -9.13
CA GLY A 71 -1.13 -19.53 -9.39
C GLY A 71 -2.32 -19.17 -8.51
N ASN A 72 -2.82 -20.11 -7.73
CA ASN A 72 -3.95 -19.91 -6.80
C ASN A 72 -3.50 -19.50 -5.39
N GLU A 73 -2.20 -19.32 -5.17
CA GLU A 73 -1.64 -18.95 -3.88
C GLU A 73 -1.39 -17.44 -3.84
N ARG A 74 -1.62 -16.83 -2.68
CA ARG A 74 -1.26 -15.44 -2.41
C ARG A 74 -0.65 -15.26 -1.04
N PHE A 75 0.31 -14.33 -0.95
CA PHE A 75 0.94 -13.91 0.30
C PHE A 75 1.32 -12.43 0.19
N THR A 76 1.50 -11.73 1.31
CA THR A 76 1.82 -10.30 1.26
C THR A 76 3.26 -10.10 0.79
N LEU A 77 3.51 -9.00 0.06
CA LEU A 77 4.87 -8.58 -0.29
C LEU A 77 5.69 -8.33 0.98
N ARG A 78 5.06 -7.86 2.06
CA ARG A 78 5.70 -7.71 3.37
C ARG A 78 6.30 -9.04 3.81
N LYS A 79 5.49 -10.11 3.82
CA LYS A 79 5.95 -11.45 4.22
C LYS A 79 7.05 -11.98 3.30
N ALA A 80 6.93 -11.75 2.00
CA ALA A 80 7.98 -12.11 1.04
C ALA A 80 9.32 -11.43 1.35
N VAL A 81 9.29 -10.16 1.73
CA VAL A 81 10.48 -9.39 2.10
C VAL A 81 11.05 -9.85 3.44
N GLU A 82 10.20 -10.16 4.43
CA GLU A 82 10.62 -10.71 5.72
C GLU A 82 11.32 -12.07 5.55
N ASP A 83 10.80 -12.94 4.69
CA ASP A 83 11.31 -14.30 4.51
C ASP A 83 12.57 -14.37 3.64
N CYS A 84 12.65 -13.53 2.60
CA CYS A 84 13.75 -13.58 1.63
C CYS A 84 14.81 -12.49 1.83
N GLY A 85 14.50 -11.42 2.56
CA GLY A 85 15.43 -10.33 2.87
C GLY A 85 16.22 -9.83 1.65
N ALA A 86 17.55 -9.89 1.77
CA ALA A 86 18.49 -9.41 0.75
C ALA A 86 18.37 -10.11 -0.62
N ASP A 87 17.84 -11.34 -0.68
CA ASP A 87 17.69 -12.05 -1.95
C ASP A 87 16.55 -11.46 -2.80
N LEU A 88 15.56 -10.83 -2.15
CA LEU A 88 14.43 -10.20 -2.84
C LEU A 88 14.66 -8.72 -3.12
N ILE A 89 15.13 -7.95 -2.13
CA ILE A 89 15.24 -6.48 -2.23
C ILE A 89 16.68 -5.97 -2.37
N GLY A 90 17.65 -6.87 -2.44
CA GLY A 90 19.07 -6.56 -2.56
C GLY A 90 19.75 -6.23 -1.23
N LYS A 91 21.04 -6.58 -1.14
CA LYS A 91 21.87 -6.41 0.07
C LYS A 91 21.91 -4.96 0.58
N ALA A 92 21.95 -3.98 -0.32
CA ALA A 92 22.05 -2.57 0.06
C ALA A 92 20.80 -2.06 0.79
N ILE A 93 19.60 -2.38 0.27
CA ILE A 93 18.32 -2.00 0.89
C ILE A 93 18.12 -2.77 2.18
N TRP A 94 18.34 -4.09 2.17
CA TRP A 94 18.17 -4.93 3.36
C TRP A 94 19.07 -4.48 4.51
N ARG A 95 20.36 -4.25 4.25
CA ARG A 95 21.31 -3.78 5.28
C ARG A 95 20.93 -2.41 5.85
N LYS A 96 20.39 -1.51 5.03
CA LYS A 96 20.07 -0.14 5.47
C LYS A 96 18.75 -0.05 6.22
N TYR A 97 17.73 -0.76 5.78
CA TYR A 97 16.36 -0.57 6.27
C TYR A 97 15.76 -1.81 6.94
N GLY A 98 16.27 -3.01 6.67
CA GLY A 98 15.67 -4.27 7.15
C GLY A 98 14.24 -4.52 6.66
N LYS A 99 13.79 -3.75 5.67
CA LYS A 99 12.43 -3.78 5.10
C LYS A 99 12.43 -3.19 3.70
N TRP A 100 11.31 -3.35 3.00
CA TRP A 100 11.04 -2.60 1.78
C TRP A 100 10.59 -1.17 2.14
N PRO A 101 11.37 -0.13 1.81
CA PRO A 101 11.20 1.20 2.40
C PRO A 101 10.33 2.15 1.57
N VAL A 102 9.84 1.71 0.41
CA VAL A 102 9.19 2.59 -0.58
C VAL A 102 7.98 1.91 -1.18
N TYR A 103 6.97 2.68 -1.53
CA TYR A 103 5.87 2.22 -2.37
C TYR A 103 5.32 3.42 -3.12
N SER A 104 4.54 3.18 -4.17
CA SER A 104 3.93 4.25 -4.97
C SER A 104 2.42 4.16 -4.87
N LYS A 105 1.76 5.29 -5.13
CA LYS A 105 0.31 5.40 -5.11
C LYS A 105 -0.18 6.07 -6.38
N PHE A 106 -1.28 5.58 -6.92
CA PHE A 106 -2.10 6.33 -7.85
C PHE A 106 -3.30 6.89 -7.08
N PHE A 107 -3.40 8.22 -7.06
CA PHE A 107 -4.49 8.95 -6.42
C PHE A 107 -5.52 9.35 -7.46
N ASP A 108 -6.78 9.09 -7.14
CA ASP A 108 -7.93 9.30 -8.02
C ASP A 108 -8.99 10.13 -7.31
N ASN A 109 -8.59 11.31 -6.83
CA ASN A 109 -9.50 12.18 -6.08
C ASN A 109 -10.27 13.08 -7.05
N MET A 110 -11.60 13.19 -6.91
CA MET A 110 -12.41 14.07 -7.75
C MET A 110 -12.14 15.57 -7.47
N GLY A 111 -11.79 15.90 -6.22
CA GLY A 111 -11.58 17.26 -5.76
C GLY A 111 -10.23 17.46 -5.05
N PRO A 112 -9.96 18.69 -4.59
CA PRO A 112 -8.77 18.99 -3.79
C PRO A 112 -8.79 18.19 -2.49
N ILE A 113 -7.60 17.79 -2.03
CA ILE A 113 -7.41 17.13 -0.74
C ILE A 113 -7.20 18.15 0.38
N PRO A 114 -7.51 17.81 1.64
CA PRO A 114 -7.25 18.69 2.77
C PRO A 114 -5.79 19.13 2.84
N HIS A 115 -5.57 20.36 3.32
CA HIS A 115 -4.23 20.84 3.62
C HIS A 115 -3.58 19.91 4.65
N HIS A 116 -2.39 19.40 4.34
CA HIS A 116 -1.67 18.47 5.19
C HIS A 116 -0.16 18.66 5.04
N MET A 117 0.58 18.15 6.02
CA MET A 117 2.04 18.26 6.08
C MET A 117 2.68 16.88 6.23
N HIS A 118 3.92 16.77 5.78
CA HIS A 118 4.81 15.64 6.09
C HIS A 118 5.81 16.08 7.15
N GLN A 119 5.75 15.42 8.30
CA GLN A 119 6.64 15.70 9.42
C GLN A 119 8.04 15.19 9.10
N SER A 120 9.05 16.02 9.40
CA SER A 120 10.44 15.60 9.40
C SER A 120 10.70 14.46 10.38
N ALA A 121 11.81 13.75 10.21
CA ALA A 121 12.23 12.71 11.15
C ALA A 121 12.35 13.23 12.60
N LYS A 122 12.80 14.48 12.79
CA LYS A 122 12.88 15.11 14.12
C LYS A 122 11.50 15.27 14.77
N GLN A 123 10.50 15.71 13.99
CA GLN A 123 9.13 15.92 14.47
C GLN A 123 8.41 14.59 14.72
N ALA A 124 8.51 13.63 13.80
CA ALA A 124 7.85 12.33 13.93
C ALA A 124 8.36 11.54 15.15
N LYS A 125 9.66 11.65 15.47
CA LYS A 125 10.25 11.02 16.66
C LYS A 125 9.62 11.49 17.98
N LEU A 126 9.12 12.73 18.05
CA LEU A 126 8.49 13.27 19.26
C LEU A 126 7.18 12.54 19.61
N VAL A 127 6.57 11.86 18.64
CA VAL A 127 5.31 11.11 18.79
C VAL A 127 5.48 9.61 18.52
N GLY A 128 6.72 9.12 18.49
CA GLY A 128 7.02 7.69 18.26
C GLY A 128 6.66 7.18 16.85
N GLN A 129 6.57 8.08 15.86
CA GLN A 129 6.24 7.74 14.48
C GLN A 129 7.47 7.84 13.56
N GLU A 130 7.42 7.15 12.42
CA GLU A 130 8.38 7.35 11.35
C GLU A 130 8.08 8.64 10.57
N GLY A 131 9.13 9.37 10.19
CA GLY A 131 8.99 10.53 9.31
C GLY A 131 8.56 10.09 7.91
N LYS A 132 7.81 10.95 7.22
CA LYS A 132 7.55 10.78 5.78
C LYS A 132 8.67 11.49 4.99
N PRO A 133 9.09 10.95 3.83
CA PRO A 133 10.02 11.62 2.92
C PRO A 133 9.58 13.05 2.58
#